data_AF-A0A9E2XJ52-F1
#
_entry.id   AF-A0A9E2XJ52-F1
#
_cell.length_a   1.000
_cell.length_b   1.000
_cell.length_c   1.000
_cell.angle_alpha   90.00
_cell.angle_beta   90.00
_cell.angle_gamma   90.00
#
_symmetry.space_group_name_H-M   'P 1'
#
loop_
_entity.id
_entity.type
_entity.pdbx_description
1 polymer ?
#
loop_
_entity_poly.entity_id
_entity_poly.type
_entity_poly.pdbx_seq_one_letter_code
_entity_poly.pdbx_strand_id
1 'polypeptide(L)'
;MTPKQYLDRYTYLAIKSPLDGTPLKCGLTGYGSGWRFRNGKSGAGATMQQEYAVFRDALRKAHHGNAHTPCGPQFFFSDRPLAQIAPTEDFYSASLVRAYEGKGSPDEISDALRLALAVGRIGKDRDVNGRLPARLTVQEYARDFMTLDCNCLVGNFYGADPDAAISVYAAPARRRTSIADVKQGDAIVTHCPQAPYEHVGLIEEWKPNGSSVSVKICEWGWYGDESVHYKESTHTVTQGPIHSLGIGWSTASNAQHGVTTFRYIFAPQTANQPWGWS
;
A
#
# COMPACT_ATOMS: atom_id res chain seq x y z
N MET A 1 -2.30 -16.91 -2.99
CA MET A 1 -1.24 -16.15 -2.30
C MET A 1 -1.72 -15.90 -0.88
N THR A 2 -0.91 -16.16 0.14
CA THR A 2 -1.28 -15.85 1.53
C THR A 2 -1.10 -14.35 1.82
N PRO A 3 -1.75 -13.79 2.87
CA PRO A 3 -1.49 -12.42 3.31
C PRO A 3 0.00 -12.09 3.48
N LYS A 4 0.79 -12.99 4.08
CA LYS A 4 2.24 -12.80 4.26
C LYS A 4 2.99 -12.77 2.94
N GLN A 5 2.69 -13.70 2.03
CA GLN A 5 3.30 -13.69 0.69
C GLN A 5 3.00 -12.39 -0.07
N TYR A 6 1.80 -11.81 0.13
CA TYR A 6 1.43 -10.54 -0.49
C TYR A 6 2.14 -9.36 0.17
N LEU A 7 2.18 -9.31 1.51
CA LEU A 7 2.94 -8.32 2.28
C LEU A 7 4.41 -8.27 1.83
N ASP A 8 5.02 -9.43 1.62
CA ASP A 8 6.42 -9.57 1.20
C ASP A 8 6.71 -8.94 -0.16
N ARG A 9 5.71 -8.83 -1.04
CA ARG A 9 5.87 -8.12 -2.31
C ARG A 9 6.15 -6.63 -2.10
N TYR A 10 5.66 -6.03 -1.02
CA TYR A 10 5.97 -4.65 -0.65
C TYR A 10 7.27 -4.56 0.18
N THR A 11 7.39 -5.39 1.23
CA THR A 11 8.53 -5.37 2.15
C THR A 11 9.85 -5.64 1.43
N TYR A 12 9.84 -6.60 0.51
CA TYR A 12 11.00 -7.03 -0.25
C TYR A 12 10.95 -6.61 -1.72
N LEU A 13 10.18 -5.56 -2.03
CA LEU A 13 10.02 -5.05 -3.38
C LEU A 13 11.38 -4.86 -4.06
N ALA A 14 11.53 -5.45 -5.24
CA ALA A 14 12.70 -5.30 -6.09
C ALA A 14 12.25 -5.14 -7.54
N ILE A 15 12.94 -4.27 -8.28
CA ILE A 15 12.70 -4.08 -9.71
C ILE A 15 13.90 -4.58 -10.51
N LYS A 16 13.69 -4.95 -11.76
CA LYS A 16 14.79 -5.03 -12.73
C LYS A 16 15.06 -3.63 -13.25
N SER A 17 16.30 -3.18 -13.13
CA SER A 17 16.74 -1.92 -13.69
C SER A 17 16.42 -1.88 -15.20
N PRO A 18 15.71 -0.86 -15.70
CA PRO A 18 15.48 -0.72 -17.12
C PRO A 18 16.74 -0.29 -17.87
N LEU A 19 17.87 -0.04 -17.20
CA LEU A 19 19.11 0.39 -17.85
C LEU A 19 19.97 -0.81 -18.28
N ASP A 20 20.04 -1.82 -17.42
CA ASP A 20 20.98 -2.95 -17.53
C ASP A 20 20.40 -4.31 -17.08
N GLY A 21 19.13 -4.34 -16.64
CA GLY A 21 18.46 -5.56 -16.16
C GLY A 21 18.85 -5.98 -14.74
N THR A 22 19.77 -5.28 -14.08
CA THR A 22 20.24 -5.62 -12.73
C THR A 22 19.08 -5.55 -11.72
N PRO A 23 18.90 -6.55 -10.84
CA PRO A 23 17.93 -6.48 -9.76
C PRO A 23 18.29 -5.40 -8.74
N LEU A 24 17.38 -4.46 -8.49
CA LEU A 24 17.54 -3.36 -7.53
C LEU A 24 16.54 -3.51 -6.39
N LYS A 25 17.05 -3.60 -5.16
CA LYS A 25 16.21 -3.64 -3.95
C LYS A 25 15.62 -2.26 -3.70
N CYS A 26 14.31 -2.22 -3.51
CA CYS A 26 13.55 -1.00 -3.26
C CYS A 26 13.09 -0.96 -1.80
N GLY A 27 12.39 -2.02 -1.37
CA GLY A 27 11.90 -2.23 0.00
C GLY A 27 11.07 -1.08 0.58
N LEU A 28 9.77 -1.25 0.76
CA LEU A 28 8.94 -0.19 1.34
C LEU A 28 8.93 -0.26 2.87
N THR A 29 9.12 0.90 3.50
CA THR A 29 9.12 1.07 4.96
C THR A 29 8.26 2.24 5.44
N GLY A 30 7.78 3.06 4.50
CA GLY A 30 7.02 4.26 4.79
C GLY A 30 5.51 4.00 4.88
N TYR A 31 4.85 4.73 5.77
CA TYR A 31 3.39 4.81 5.84
C TYR A 31 2.91 6.12 5.25
N GLY A 32 1.87 6.10 4.43
CA GLY A 32 1.35 7.33 3.83
C GLY A 32 0.03 7.09 3.15
N SER A 33 -0.88 8.05 3.29
CA SER A 33 -2.25 7.96 2.77
C SER A 33 -2.61 9.26 2.04
N GLY A 34 -2.71 9.16 0.72
CA GLY A 34 -3.00 10.28 -0.16
C GLY A 34 -1.89 11.33 -0.23
N TRP A 35 -2.18 12.42 -0.96
CA TRP A 35 -1.21 13.47 -1.28
C TRP A 35 -0.67 14.29 -0.10
N ARG A 36 -1.27 14.21 1.09
CA ARG A 36 -1.02 15.16 2.19
C ARG A 36 -0.38 14.54 3.42
N PHE A 37 -0.33 13.21 3.51
CA PHE A 37 0.02 12.51 4.74
C PHE A 37 1.11 11.47 4.50
N ARG A 38 2.24 11.60 5.21
CA ARG A 38 3.38 10.68 5.09
C ARG A 38 4.16 10.56 6.39
N ASN A 39 4.54 9.34 6.74
CA ASN A 39 5.33 8.94 7.92
C ASN A 39 4.81 9.57 9.22
N GLY A 40 3.49 9.61 9.41
CA GLY A 40 2.86 10.20 10.60
C GLY A 40 2.98 11.73 10.71
N LYS A 41 3.45 12.43 9.68
CA LYS A 41 3.66 13.89 9.68
C LYS A 41 2.80 14.57 8.61
N SER A 42 1.96 15.51 9.04
CA SER A 42 1.29 16.45 8.13
C SER A 42 2.32 17.37 7.46
N GLY A 43 2.09 17.73 6.19
CA GLY A 43 2.95 18.66 5.44
C GLY A 43 4.07 18.03 4.61
N ALA A 44 4.41 16.76 4.85
CA ALA A 44 5.36 16.02 4.00
C ALA A 44 4.81 15.72 2.58
N GLY A 45 3.49 15.87 2.39
CA GLY A 45 2.83 15.65 1.10
C GLY A 45 3.23 16.63 -0.01
N ALA A 46 3.66 17.85 0.33
CA ALA A 46 4.06 18.85 -0.66
C ALA A 46 5.31 18.39 -1.45
N THR A 47 6.29 17.79 -0.77
CA THR A 47 7.51 17.27 -1.38
C THR A 47 7.20 16.16 -2.39
N MET A 48 6.24 15.30 -2.06
CA MET A 48 5.83 14.19 -2.92
C MET A 48 5.01 14.67 -4.13
N GLN A 49 4.09 15.62 -3.93
CA GLN A 49 3.38 16.28 -5.04
C GLN A 49 4.35 16.96 -6.00
N GLN A 50 5.36 17.65 -5.44
CA GLN A 50 6.40 18.30 -6.24
C GLN A 50 7.21 17.26 -7.03
N GLU A 51 7.68 16.18 -6.39
CA GLU A 51 8.42 15.15 -7.11
C GLU A 51 7.55 14.46 -8.16
N TYR A 52 6.29 14.14 -7.87
CA TYR A 52 5.39 13.55 -8.87
C TYR A 52 5.17 14.48 -10.07
N ALA A 53 5.05 15.79 -9.85
CA ALA A 53 4.95 16.78 -10.92
C ALA A 53 6.22 16.78 -11.80
N VAL A 54 7.41 16.73 -11.20
CA VAL A 54 8.68 16.67 -11.94
C VAL A 54 8.85 15.36 -12.69
N PHE A 55 8.56 14.23 -12.04
CA PHE A 55 8.54 12.91 -12.65
C PHE A 55 7.63 12.89 -13.89
N ARG A 56 6.41 13.42 -13.76
CA ARG A 56 5.46 13.50 -14.87
C ARG A 56 5.96 14.39 -16.01
N ASP A 57 6.60 15.52 -15.71
CA ASP A 57 7.18 16.37 -16.75
C ASP A 57 8.31 15.66 -17.51
N ALA A 58 9.17 14.91 -16.80
CA ALA A 58 10.22 14.09 -17.39
C ALA A 58 9.63 12.95 -18.26
N LEU A 59 8.58 12.30 -17.76
CA LEU A 59 7.87 11.24 -18.48
C LEU A 59 7.25 11.76 -19.79
N ARG A 60 6.58 12.92 -19.75
CA ARG A 60 6.03 13.59 -20.93
C ARG A 60 7.14 13.96 -21.92
N LYS A 61 8.26 14.48 -21.41
CA LYS A 61 9.43 14.81 -22.22
C LYS A 61 9.99 13.58 -22.93
N ALA A 62 10.08 12.44 -22.25
CA ALA A 62 10.48 11.16 -22.84
C ALA A 62 9.49 10.69 -23.91
N HIS A 63 8.18 10.75 -23.63
CA HIS A 63 7.15 10.20 -24.50
C HIS A 63 6.84 11.09 -25.73
N HIS A 64 6.77 12.41 -25.56
CA HIS A 64 6.34 13.36 -26.59
C HIS A 64 7.43 14.33 -27.06
N GLY A 65 8.62 14.28 -26.47
CA GLY A 65 9.67 15.28 -26.72
C GLY A 65 9.41 16.64 -26.08
N ASN A 66 8.34 16.81 -25.29
CA ASN A 66 8.02 18.04 -24.56
C ASN A 66 7.31 17.75 -23.22
N ALA A 67 7.39 18.68 -22.26
CA ALA A 67 6.83 18.49 -20.90
C ALA A 67 5.34 18.87 -20.77
N HIS A 68 4.72 19.42 -21.82
CA HIS A 68 3.39 20.03 -21.76
C HIS A 68 2.29 19.09 -22.27
N THR A 69 2.61 18.16 -23.17
CA THR A 69 1.67 17.14 -23.68
C THR A 69 1.55 15.99 -22.68
N PRO A 70 0.36 15.65 -22.15
CA PRO A 70 0.16 14.50 -21.27
C PRO A 70 0.25 13.16 -22.01
N CYS A 71 0.82 12.11 -21.37
CA CYS A 71 0.95 10.77 -21.95
C CYS A 71 -0.38 10.04 -22.25
N GLY A 72 -1.53 10.57 -21.81
CA GLY A 72 -2.83 9.89 -21.95
C GLY A 72 -3.10 8.87 -20.82
N PRO A 73 -4.31 8.29 -20.77
CA PRO A 73 -4.70 7.35 -19.70
C PRO A 73 -3.93 6.03 -19.75
N GLN A 74 -3.63 5.53 -20.95
CA GLN A 74 -2.76 4.39 -21.26
C GLN A 74 -1.74 4.83 -22.31
N PHE A 75 -0.47 4.42 -22.16
CA PHE A 75 0.62 4.80 -23.06
C PHE A 75 1.77 3.78 -23.08
N PHE A 76 2.61 3.84 -24.11
CA PHE A 76 3.80 2.99 -24.29
C PHE A 76 4.88 3.75 -25.08
N PHE A 77 6.13 3.25 -25.08
CA PHE A 77 7.28 3.92 -25.71
C PHE A 77 7.71 3.26 -27.03
N SER A 78 6.91 3.35 -28.10
CA SER A 78 7.19 2.61 -29.36
C SER A 78 8.37 3.12 -30.18
N ASP A 79 8.44 4.44 -30.36
CA ASP A 79 9.31 5.02 -31.40
C ASP A 79 10.69 5.41 -30.87
N ARG A 80 10.79 5.55 -29.54
CA ARG A 80 12.01 5.89 -28.80
C ARG A 80 12.05 5.06 -27.53
N PRO A 81 12.71 3.89 -27.53
CA PRO A 81 12.77 3.05 -26.34
C PRO A 81 13.34 3.86 -25.18
N LEU A 82 12.59 3.90 -24.07
CA LEU A 82 13.02 4.54 -22.84
C LEU A 82 13.89 3.53 -22.07
N ALA A 83 15.20 3.55 -22.36
CA ALA A 83 16.12 2.51 -21.94
C ALA A 83 15.67 1.11 -22.44
N GLN A 84 15.65 0.09 -21.58
CA GLN A 84 15.20 -1.27 -21.90
C GLN A 84 13.70 -1.50 -21.63
N ILE A 85 12.89 -0.44 -21.49
CA ILE A 85 11.44 -0.56 -21.45
C ILE A 85 10.96 -1.07 -22.82
N ALA A 86 10.14 -2.12 -22.82
CA ALA A 86 9.72 -2.72 -24.07
C ALA A 86 8.80 -1.73 -24.85
N PRO A 87 8.95 -1.62 -26.18
CA PRO A 87 8.18 -0.69 -26.99
C PRO A 87 6.64 -0.84 -26.91
N THR A 88 6.17 -2.00 -26.44
CA THR A 88 4.74 -2.35 -26.31
C THR A 88 4.32 -2.57 -24.85
N GLU A 89 5.16 -2.17 -23.89
CA GLU A 89 4.82 -2.25 -22.47
C GLU A 89 3.84 -1.14 -22.12
N ASP A 90 2.64 -1.54 -21.67
CA ASP A 90 1.58 -0.61 -21.29
C ASP A 90 1.84 0.01 -19.92
N PHE A 91 1.69 1.33 -19.85
CA PHE A 91 1.67 2.09 -18.61
C PHE A 91 0.36 2.85 -18.47
N TYR A 92 -0.08 3.02 -17.22
CA TYR A 92 -1.35 3.68 -16.92
C TYR A 92 -1.13 4.88 -16.02
N SER A 93 -1.61 6.05 -16.44
CA SER A 93 -1.46 7.29 -15.65
C SER A 93 -2.09 7.17 -14.26
N ALA A 94 -3.22 6.45 -14.13
CA ALA A 94 -3.88 6.22 -12.84
C ALA A 94 -3.05 5.33 -11.90
N SER A 95 -2.33 4.34 -12.43
CA SER A 95 -1.43 3.48 -11.65
C SER A 95 -0.26 4.27 -11.08
N LEU A 96 0.31 5.19 -11.87
CA LEU A 96 1.38 6.07 -11.40
C LEU A 96 0.89 7.01 -10.30
N VAL A 97 -0.31 7.58 -10.46
CA VAL A 97 -0.96 8.37 -9.41
C VAL A 97 -1.08 7.56 -8.12
N ARG A 98 -1.69 6.36 -8.18
CA ARG A 98 -1.86 5.49 -7.00
C ARG A 98 -0.54 5.15 -6.32
N ALA A 99 0.52 4.83 -7.09
CA ALA A 99 1.84 4.54 -6.53
C ALA A 99 2.38 5.69 -5.66
N TYR A 100 2.29 6.94 -6.15
CA TYR A 100 2.71 8.11 -5.38
C TYR A 100 1.75 8.44 -4.23
N GLU A 101 0.44 8.23 -4.38
CA GLU A 101 -0.54 8.48 -3.31
C GLU A 101 -0.47 7.49 -2.13
N GLY A 102 0.36 6.45 -2.21
CA GLY A 102 0.40 5.38 -1.21
C GLY A 102 -0.69 4.32 -1.40
N LYS A 103 -1.23 4.25 -2.61
CA LYS A 103 -2.40 3.44 -3.01
C LYS A 103 -2.09 2.39 -4.07
N GLY A 104 -0.82 2.33 -4.49
CA GLY A 104 -0.37 1.41 -5.52
C GLY A 104 -0.23 -0.03 -5.02
N SER A 105 -0.55 -0.98 -5.90
CA SER A 105 -0.11 -2.36 -5.77
C SER A 105 1.42 -2.49 -5.93
N PRO A 106 2.03 -3.64 -5.58
CA PRO A 106 3.47 -3.84 -5.76
C PRO A 106 3.93 -3.65 -7.22
N ASP A 107 3.08 -3.99 -8.19
CA ASP A 107 3.40 -3.88 -9.61
C ASP A 107 3.34 -2.42 -10.07
N GLU A 108 2.34 -1.66 -9.63
CA GLU A 108 2.23 -0.23 -9.95
C GLU A 108 3.39 0.59 -9.36
N ILE A 109 3.81 0.25 -8.14
CA ILE A 109 4.99 0.86 -7.52
C ILE A 109 6.26 0.47 -8.28
N SER A 110 6.37 -0.79 -8.73
CA SER A 110 7.49 -1.24 -9.56
C SER A 110 7.60 -0.45 -10.86
N ASP A 111 6.47 -0.24 -11.55
CA ASP A 111 6.43 0.53 -12.80
C ASP A 111 6.82 1.99 -12.57
N ALA A 112 6.29 2.61 -11.51
CA ALA A 112 6.67 3.97 -11.14
C ALA A 112 8.18 4.10 -10.89
N LEU A 113 8.78 3.15 -10.16
CA LEU A 113 10.22 3.15 -9.87
C LEU A 113 11.07 2.87 -11.12
N ARG A 114 10.64 1.95 -11.99
CA ARG A 114 11.28 1.68 -13.28
C ARG A 114 11.27 2.92 -14.15
N LEU A 115 10.12 3.58 -14.31
CA LEU A 115 10.01 4.81 -15.07
C LEU A 115 10.84 5.94 -14.46
N ALA A 116 10.80 6.12 -13.13
CA ALA A 116 11.59 7.15 -12.45
C ALA A 116 13.10 6.97 -12.69
N LEU A 117 13.58 5.73 -12.68
CA LEU A 117 14.96 5.41 -13.04
C LEU A 117 15.24 5.68 -14.52
N ALA A 118 14.36 5.24 -15.42
CA ALA A 118 14.58 5.35 -16.86
C ALA A 118 14.55 6.81 -17.36
N VAL A 119 13.74 7.68 -16.76
CA VAL A 119 13.70 9.11 -17.09
C VAL A 119 14.76 9.93 -16.35
N GLY A 120 15.56 9.31 -15.47
CA GLY A 120 16.65 9.96 -14.75
C GLY A 120 16.24 10.74 -13.49
N ARG A 121 15.04 10.49 -12.91
CA ARG A 121 14.72 10.99 -11.56
C ARG A 121 15.57 10.32 -10.48
N ILE A 122 16.10 9.13 -10.78
CA ILE A 122 16.99 8.35 -9.91
C ILE A 122 18.34 8.22 -10.59
N GLY A 123 19.42 8.62 -9.92
CA GLY A 123 20.78 8.52 -10.44
C GLY A 123 21.64 9.72 -10.12
N LYS A 124 22.74 9.89 -10.86
CA LYS A 124 23.72 10.97 -10.67
C LYS A 124 23.52 12.13 -11.66
N ASP A 125 23.00 11.82 -12.83
CA ASP A 125 22.84 12.78 -13.92
C ASP A 125 21.50 13.50 -13.87
N ARG A 126 21.38 14.58 -14.64
CA ARG A 126 20.11 15.27 -14.82
C ARG A 126 19.10 14.36 -15.53
N ASP A 127 17.83 14.53 -15.19
CA ASP A 127 16.74 13.85 -15.86
C ASP A 127 16.60 14.29 -17.33
N VAL A 128 15.77 13.58 -18.09
CA VAL A 128 15.52 13.86 -19.52
C VAL A 128 14.95 15.27 -19.79
N ASN A 129 14.47 15.96 -18.75
CA ASN A 129 13.98 17.33 -18.80
C ASN A 129 14.94 18.34 -18.16
N GLY A 130 16.20 17.95 -17.94
CA GLY A 130 17.28 18.80 -17.46
C GLY A 130 17.27 19.12 -15.97
N ARG A 131 16.39 18.51 -15.17
CA ARG A 131 16.34 18.74 -13.71
C ARG A 131 17.30 17.82 -12.97
N LEU A 132 17.76 18.25 -11.80
CA LEU A 132 18.56 17.39 -10.92
C LEU A 132 17.75 16.15 -10.49
N PRO A 133 18.41 14.99 -10.32
CA PRO A 133 17.74 13.78 -9.85
C PRO A 133 17.23 14.01 -8.43
N ALA A 134 16.13 13.34 -8.08
CA ALA A 134 15.57 13.45 -6.74
C ALA A 134 16.44 12.69 -5.73
N ARG A 135 16.93 11.50 -6.10
CA ARG A 135 17.77 10.63 -5.27
C ARG A 135 18.79 9.87 -6.11
N LEU A 136 19.85 9.37 -5.45
CA LEU A 136 20.95 8.67 -6.11
C LEU A 136 20.61 7.20 -6.36
N THR A 137 19.85 6.58 -5.47
CA THR A 137 19.51 5.15 -5.53
C THR A 137 18.00 4.92 -5.51
N VAL A 138 17.57 3.77 -6.06
CA VAL A 138 16.15 3.37 -6.06
C VAL A 138 15.63 3.18 -4.63
N GLN A 139 16.45 2.65 -3.72
CA GLN A 139 16.07 2.48 -2.32
C GLN A 139 15.81 3.82 -1.63
N GLU A 140 16.66 4.83 -1.83
CA GLU A 140 16.43 6.17 -1.29
C GLU A 140 15.18 6.83 -1.90
N TYR A 141 14.97 6.64 -3.21
CA TYR A 141 13.78 7.16 -3.89
C TYR A 141 12.50 6.50 -3.37
N ALA A 142 12.49 5.17 -3.22
CA ALA A 142 11.36 4.43 -2.68
C ALA A 142 11.04 4.85 -1.24
N ARG A 143 12.05 4.94 -0.37
CA ARG A 143 11.89 5.42 1.01
C ARG A 143 11.23 6.81 1.07
N ASP A 144 11.66 7.71 0.21
CA ASP A 144 11.27 9.13 0.28
C ASP A 144 10.01 9.47 -0.54
N PHE A 145 9.69 8.69 -1.57
CA PHE A 145 8.57 8.96 -2.48
C PHE A 145 7.50 7.86 -2.61
N MET A 146 7.77 6.61 -2.22
CA MET A 146 6.77 5.54 -2.20
C MET A 146 6.30 5.21 -0.77
N THR A 147 4.99 5.01 -0.58
CA THR A 147 4.40 4.60 0.70
C THR A 147 3.30 3.58 0.48
N LEU A 148 2.77 3.07 1.60
CA LEU A 148 1.54 2.30 1.64
C LEU A 148 0.75 2.73 2.87
N ASP A 149 -0.57 2.61 2.84
CA ASP A 149 -1.39 2.65 4.05
C ASP A 149 -2.11 1.32 4.30
N CYS A 150 -2.77 1.24 5.46
CA CYS A 150 -3.34 0.00 5.95
C CYS A 150 -4.49 -0.52 5.08
N ASN A 151 -5.40 0.35 4.62
CA ASN A 151 -6.48 -0.07 3.72
C ASN A 151 -5.99 -0.36 2.30
N CYS A 152 -4.92 0.28 1.83
CA CYS A 152 -4.31 -0.08 0.55
C CYS A 152 -3.78 -1.52 0.55
N LEU A 153 -3.04 -1.93 1.60
CA LEU A 153 -2.56 -3.31 1.72
C LEU A 153 -3.71 -4.32 1.62
N VAL A 154 -4.79 -4.08 2.39
CA VAL A 154 -5.94 -4.98 2.48
C VAL A 154 -6.76 -4.97 1.17
N GLY A 155 -7.01 -3.79 0.61
CA GLY A 155 -7.75 -3.63 -0.64
C GLY A 155 -7.05 -4.32 -1.80
N ASN A 156 -5.76 -4.06 -1.98
CA ASN A 156 -4.95 -4.70 -3.02
C ASN A 156 -4.81 -6.22 -2.83
N PHE A 157 -4.72 -6.71 -1.58
CA PHE A 157 -4.73 -8.16 -1.31
C PHE A 157 -6.05 -8.82 -1.74
N TYR A 158 -7.18 -8.16 -1.48
CA TYR A 158 -8.49 -8.66 -1.89
C TYR A 158 -8.83 -8.42 -3.37
N GLY A 159 -8.01 -7.66 -4.10
CA GLY A 159 -8.37 -7.19 -5.45
C GLY A 159 -9.55 -6.22 -5.45
N ALA A 160 -9.73 -5.49 -4.34
CA ALA A 160 -10.73 -4.45 -4.16
C ALA A 160 -10.12 -3.05 -4.37
N ASP A 161 -10.93 -2.01 -4.24
CA ASP A 161 -10.47 -0.62 -4.27
C ASP A 161 -9.47 -0.34 -3.13
N PRO A 162 -8.19 0.01 -3.43
CA PRO A 162 -7.20 0.35 -2.40
C PRO A 162 -7.51 1.67 -1.66
N ASP A 163 -8.43 2.48 -2.17
CA ASP A 163 -8.89 3.73 -1.56
C ASP A 163 -10.11 3.58 -0.65
N ALA A 164 -10.71 2.39 -0.61
CA ALA A 164 -11.90 2.11 0.19
C ALA A 164 -11.68 2.49 1.67
N ALA A 165 -12.60 3.31 2.21
CA ALA A 165 -12.57 3.74 3.62
C ALA A 165 -12.58 2.52 4.55
N ILE A 166 -11.92 2.53 5.71
CA ILE A 166 -11.78 1.30 6.54
C ILE A 166 -13.13 0.68 6.96
N SER A 167 -14.18 1.48 7.13
CA SER A 167 -15.53 1.03 7.53
C SER A 167 -16.17 0.01 6.58
N VAL A 168 -15.83 0.07 5.30
CA VAL A 168 -16.11 -0.91 4.24
C VAL A 168 -15.81 -2.34 4.69
N TYR A 169 -14.67 -2.54 5.34
CA TYR A 169 -14.25 -3.87 5.77
C TYR A 169 -15.05 -4.38 6.98
N ALA A 170 -15.87 -3.53 7.61
CA ALA A 170 -16.69 -3.88 8.76
C ALA A 170 -18.17 -4.17 8.41
N ALA A 171 -18.44 -4.60 7.17
CA ALA A 171 -19.81 -4.92 6.73
C ALA A 171 -20.46 -6.00 7.62
N PRO A 172 -21.71 -5.79 8.12
CA PRO A 172 -22.36 -6.71 9.07
C PRO A 172 -22.48 -8.16 8.58
N ALA A 173 -22.68 -8.36 7.28
CA ALA A 173 -22.80 -9.69 6.67
C ALA A 173 -21.49 -10.51 6.72
N ARG A 174 -20.35 -9.86 6.99
CA ARG A 174 -19.03 -10.49 7.00
C ARG A 174 -18.49 -10.73 8.41
N ARG A 175 -19.12 -10.18 9.45
CA ARG A 175 -18.58 -10.26 10.81
C ARG A 175 -18.41 -11.72 11.24
N ARG A 176 -17.31 -12.03 11.89
CA ARG A 176 -17.16 -13.31 12.58
C ARG A 176 -17.88 -13.23 13.92
N THR A 177 -18.59 -14.30 14.27
CA THR A 177 -19.29 -14.45 15.56
C THR A 177 -18.78 -15.65 16.36
N SER A 178 -17.93 -16.49 15.76
CA SER A 178 -17.33 -17.67 16.39
C SER A 178 -15.85 -17.76 16.06
N ILE A 179 -15.05 -18.17 17.06
CA ILE A 179 -13.59 -18.39 16.92
C ILE A 179 -13.28 -19.45 15.85
N ALA A 180 -14.17 -20.45 15.71
CA ALA A 180 -14.00 -21.54 14.74
C ALA A 180 -14.21 -21.10 13.29
N ASP A 181 -14.89 -19.97 13.05
CA ASP A 181 -15.21 -19.48 11.71
C ASP A 181 -14.11 -18.57 11.13
N VAL A 182 -13.17 -18.14 11.96
CA VAL A 182 -12.07 -17.25 11.56
C VAL A 182 -11.09 -18.00 10.67
N LYS A 183 -10.66 -17.36 9.57
CA LYS A 183 -9.78 -17.97 8.56
C LYS A 183 -8.60 -17.07 8.22
N GLN A 184 -7.55 -17.67 7.66
CA GLN A 184 -6.49 -16.93 6.98
C GLN A 184 -7.11 -16.04 5.89
N GLY A 185 -6.66 -14.79 5.83
CA GLY A 185 -7.17 -13.77 4.93
C GLY A 185 -8.43 -13.06 5.43
N ASP A 186 -8.92 -13.32 6.64
CA ASP A 186 -9.93 -12.45 7.26
C ASP A 186 -9.32 -11.08 7.62
N ALA A 187 -10.13 -10.03 7.51
CA ALA A 187 -9.75 -8.68 7.90
C ALA A 187 -9.92 -8.49 9.41
N ILE A 188 -8.98 -7.76 10.01
CA ILE A 188 -9.09 -7.24 11.36
C ILE A 188 -9.30 -5.74 11.28
N VAL A 189 -10.43 -5.24 11.77
CA VAL A 189 -10.75 -3.80 11.78
C VAL A 189 -10.71 -3.29 13.21
N THR A 190 -9.88 -2.29 13.46
CA THR A 190 -9.76 -1.64 14.77
C THR A 190 -10.75 -0.49 14.88
N HIS A 191 -11.64 -0.54 15.87
CA HIS A 191 -12.72 0.43 15.99
C HIS A 191 -13.19 0.61 17.45
N CYS A 192 -13.46 1.86 17.81
CA CYS A 192 -14.37 2.22 18.90
C CYS A 192 -15.09 3.55 18.57
N PRO A 193 -16.12 3.97 19.32
CA PRO A 193 -16.81 5.24 19.06
C PRO A 193 -15.90 6.47 19.12
N GLN A 194 -14.86 6.44 19.96
CA GLN A 194 -13.93 7.56 20.13
C GLN A 194 -12.84 7.58 19.05
N ALA A 195 -12.41 6.41 18.57
CA ALA A 195 -11.44 6.22 17.49
C ALA A 195 -12.04 5.30 16.41
N PRO A 196 -12.96 5.83 15.58
CA PRO A 196 -13.71 5.02 14.65
C PRO A 196 -12.83 4.55 13.48
N TYR A 197 -12.77 3.24 13.27
CA TYR A 197 -12.14 2.62 12.10
C TYR A 197 -10.70 3.07 11.88
N GLU A 198 -9.89 3.11 12.95
CA GLU A 198 -8.55 3.69 12.92
C GLU A 198 -7.52 2.86 12.17
N HIS A 199 -7.76 1.55 11.99
CA HIS A 199 -6.80 0.65 11.35
C HIS A 199 -7.44 -0.61 10.78
N VAL A 200 -6.77 -1.22 9.79
CA VAL A 200 -7.14 -2.53 9.24
C VAL A 200 -5.90 -3.38 8.94
N GLY A 201 -6.02 -4.70 9.10
CA GLY A 201 -4.99 -5.68 8.75
C GLY A 201 -5.59 -7.02 8.35
N LEU A 202 -4.74 -8.02 8.08
CA LEU A 202 -5.12 -9.36 7.64
C LEU A 202 -4.61 -10.42 8.63
N ILE A 203 -5.41 -11.46 8.86
CA ILE A 203 -4.97 -12.66 9.57
C ILE A 203 -4.15 -13.54 8.62
N GLU A 204 -2.87 -13.75 8.93
CA GLU A 204 -2.04 -14.75 8.25
C GLU A 204 -2.22 -16.13 8.88
N GLU A 205 -2.22 -16.22 10.21
CA GLU A 205 -2.31 -17.49 10.93
C GLU A 205 -3.24 -17.34 12.13
N TRP A 206 -4.10 -18.34 12.36
CA TRP A 206 -5.08 -18.38 13.45
C TRP A 206 -5.02 -19.72 14.16
N LYS A 207 -4.54 -19.73 15.42
CA LYS A 207 -4.35 -20.93 16.24
C LYS A 207 -5.15 -20.83 17.53
N PRO A 208 -6.43 -21.24 17.54
CA PRO A 208 -7.28 -21.16 18.72
C PRO A 208 -6.96 -22.26 19.74
N ASN A 209 -7.06 -21.91 21.02
CA ASN A 209 -7.01 -22.77 22.18
C ASN A 209 -8.07 -22.31 23.19
N GLY A 210 -9.28 -22.84 23.07
CA GLY A 210 -10.45 -22.33 23.79
C GLY A 210 -10.79 -20.91 23.36
N SER A 211 -10.87 -19.98 24.30
CA SER A 211 -11.05 -18.54 24.03
C SER A 211 -9.74 -17.80 23.76
N SER A 212 -8.58 -18.43 23.98
CA SER A 212 -7.28 -17.85 23.67
C SER A 212 -6.87 -18.17 22.24
N VAL A 213 -6.19 -17.26 21.56
CA VAL A 213 -5.70 -17.47 20.19
C VAL A 213 -4.28 -16.95 20.04
N SER A 214 -3.39 -17.75 19.47
CA SER A 214 -2.17 -17.20 18.84
C SER A 214 -2.51 -16.79 17.41
N VAL A 215 -2.29 -15.53 17.09
CA VAL A 215 -2.60 -14.95 15.79
C VAL A 215 -1.34 -14.32 15.18
N LYS A 216 -1.13 -14.56 13.89
CA LYS A 216 -0.17 -13.79 13.08
C LYS A 216 -0.91 -12.82 12.20
N ILE A 217 -0.49 -11.57 12.22
CA ILE A 217 -1.18 -10.46 11.56
C ILE A 217 -0.23 -9.80 10.57
N CYS A 218 -0.73 -9.59 9.35
CA CYS A 218 -0.11 -8.72 8.35
C CYS A 218 -0.83 -7.36 8.36
N GLU A 219 -0.14 -6.29 8.70
CA GLU A 219 -0.70 -4.94 8.78
C GLU A 219 0.32 -3.88 8.34
N TRP A 220 -0.13 -2.81 7.69
CA TRP A 220 0.77 -1.71 7.34
C TRP A 220 0.68 -0.58 8.37
N GLY A 221 1.55 -0.65 9.39
CA GLY A 221 1.67 0.34 10.45
C GLY A 221 2.37 1.63 10.01
N TRP A 222 2.43 2.60 10.93
CA TRP A 222 2.85 3.99 10.66
C TRP A 222 4.33 4.17 10.26
N TYR A 223 5.19 3.21 10.59
CA TYR A 223 6.61 3.16 10.22
C TYR A 223 7.20 1.84 10.70
N GLY A 224 8.21 1.31 10.01
CA GLY A 224 9.01 0.21 10.54
C GLY A 224 9.60 -0.71 9.49
N ASP A 225 10.28 -1.74 9.97
CA ASP A 225 10.67 -2.91 9.18
C ASP A 225 9.57 -3.98 9.27
N GLU A 226 9.84 -5.17 8.73
CA GLU A 226 8.91 -6.31 8.76
C GLU A 226 8.38 -6.60 10.18
N SER A 227 9.18 -6.40 11.24
CA SER A 227 8.75 -6.66 12.62
C SER A 227 7.58 -5.77 13.07
N VAL A 228 7.38 -4.63 12.39
CA VAL A 228 6.22 -3.76 12.63
C VAL A 228 5.01 -4.18 11.78
N HIS A 229 5.25 -4.81 10.63
CA HIS A 229 4.21 -5.16 9.65
C HIS A 229 3.71 -6.60 9.73
N TYR A 230 4.49 -7.48 10.35
CA TYR A 230 4.16 -8.89 10.55
C TYR A 230 4.46 -9.29 11.99
N LYS A 231 3.40 -9.55 12.76
CA LYS A 231 3.51 -9.79 14.21
C LYS A 231 2.75 -11.04 14.61
N GLU A 232 3.33 -11.79 15.54
CA GLU A 232 2.65 -12.84 16.29
C GLU A 232 2.30 -12.33 17.68
N SER A 233 1.06 -12.57 18.11
CA SER A 233 0.60 -12.23 19.45
C SER A 233 -0.47 -13.20 19.91
N THR A 234 -0.63 -13.31 21.23
CA THR A 234 -1.69 -14.13 21.85
C THR A 234 -2.75 -13.23 22.48
N HIS A 235 -4.01 -13.53 22.20
CA HIS A 235 -5.15 -12.74 22.68
C HIS A 235 -6.29 -13.62 23.18
N THR A 236 -7.02 -13.13 24.19
CA THR A 236 -8.32 -13.69 24.55
C THR A 236 -9.37 -13.08 23.63
N VAL A 237 -10.08 -13.92 22.90
CA VAL A 237 -11.16 -13.52 22.00
C VAL A 237 -12.48 -13.46 22.76
N THR A 238 -13.17 -12.33 22.65
CA THR A 238 -14.46 -12.10 23.31
C THR A 238 -15.46 -11.50 22.33
N GLN A 239 -16.73 -11.50 22.73
CA GLN A 239 -17.72 -10.63 22.09
C GLN A 239 -17.28 -9.17 22.30
N GLY A 240 -17.21 -8.39 21.21
CA GLY A 240 -16.78 -7.00 21.30
C GLY A 240 -17.85 -6.09 21.91
N PRO A 241 -17.44 -4.92 22.46
CA PRO A 241 -18.34 -4.00 23.15
C PRO A 241 -19.46 -3.46 22.26
N ILE A 242 -19.24 -3.40 20.94
CA ILE A 242 -20.29 -3.15 19.95
C ILE A 242 -20.72 -4.52 19.42
N HIS A 243 -21.77 -5.10 20.01
CA HIS A 243 -22.16 -6.48 19.74
C HIS A 243 -22.45 -6.75 18.25
N SER A 244 -22.96 -5.75 17.53
CA SER A 244 -23.26 -5.84 16.09
C SER A 244 -22.02 -6.01 15.20
N LEU A 245 -20.81 -5.77 15.71
CA LEU A 245 -19.55 -5.95 14.99
C LEU A 245 -18.87 -7.30 15.25
N GLY A 246 -19.41 -8.13 16.13
CA GLY A 246 -18.95 -9.51 16.33
C GLY A 246 -17.81 -9.67 17.35
N ILE A 247 -16.97 -10.67 17.14
CA ILE A 247 -15.91 -11.06 18.06
C ILE A 247 -14.55 -10.45 17.71
N GLY A 248 -13.63 -10.47 18.68
CA GLY A 248 -12.29 -9.91 18.52
C GLY A 248 -11.56 -9.77 19.85
N TRP A 249 -10.66 -8.80 19.96
CA TRP A 249 -9.93 -8.51 21.20
C TRP A 249 -9.65 -7.01 21.36
N SER A 250 -9.46 -6.57 22.61
CA SER A 250 -9.12 -5.19 22.94
C SER A 250 -7.66 -4.86 22.61
N THR A 251 -7.40 -3.62 22.21
CA THR A 251 -6.06 -3.07 21.99
C THR A 251 -6.02 -1.60 22.38
N ALA A 252 -4.82 -1.05 22.58
CA ALA A 252 -4.67 0.39 22.78
C ALA A 252 -4.87 1.11 21.45
N SER A 253 -5.57 2.25 21.47
CA SER A 253 -5.72 3.08 20.28
C SER A 253 -4.38 3.68 19.88
N ASN A 254 -4.09 3.62 18.58
CA ASN A 254 -2.93 4.32 18.01
C ASN A 254 -3.22 5.79 17.73
N ALA A 255 -4.50 6.15 17.54
CA ALA A 255 -4.93 7.51 17.24
C ALA A 255 -5.19 8.35 18.50
N GLN A 256 -5.59 7.74 19.62
CA GLN A 256 -5.99 8.44 20.85
C GLN A 256 -5.37 7.82 22.10
N HIS A 257 -4.44 8.54 22.73
CA HIS A 257 -3.77 8.09 23.94
C HIS A 257 -4.76 7.87 25.10
N GLY A 258 -4.66 6.73 25.78
CA GLY A 258 -5.55 6.36 26.88
C GLY A 258 -6.89 5.77 26.45
N VAL A 259 -7.18 5.67 25.15
CA VAL A 259 -8.38 5.02 24.62
C VAL A 259 -8.09 3.55 24.33
N THR A 260 -9.01 2.67 24.74
CA THR A 260 -9.00 1.26 24.35
C THR A 260 -9.91 1.08 23.14
N THR A 261 -9.36 0.56 22.05
CA THR A 261 -10.11 0.15 20.86
C THR A 261 -10.32 -1.36 20.86
N PHE A 262 -11.16 -1.84 19.94
CA PHE A 262 -11.41 -3.27 19.77
C PHE A 262 -11.13 -3.68 18.33
N ARG A 263 -10.43 -4.80 18.16
CA ARG A 263 -10.04 -5.38 16.88
C ARG A 263 -11.08 -6.44 16.50
N TYR A 264 -12.06 -6.05 15.70
CA TYR A 264 -13.14 -6.91 15.22
C TYR A 264 -12.71 -7.70 13.97
N ILE A 265 -13.24 -8.92 13.79
CA ILE A 265 -12.82 -9.81 12.72
C ILE A 265 -13.93 -9.96 11.67
N PHE A 266 -13.58 -9.84 10.39
CA PHE A 266 -14.52 -9.92 9.27
C PHE A 266 -13.98 -10.83 8.16
N ALA A 267 -14.86 -11.65 7.60
CA ALA A 267 -14.59 -12.41 6.39
C ALA A 267 -14.22 -11.48 5.21
N PRO A 268 -13.40 -11.96 4.26
CA PRO A 268 -13.16 -11.25 3.01
C PRO A 268 -14.48 -11.07 2.23
N GLN A 269 -14.51 -10.12 1.31
CA GLN A 269 -15.62 -10.00 0.38
C GLN A 269 -15.58 -11.21 -0.58
N THR A 270 -16.73 -11.88 -0.78
CA THR A 270 -16.81 -12.99 -1.73
C THR A 270 -16.71 -12.47 -3.16
N ALA A 271 -16.08 -13.24 -4.05
CA ALA A 271 -15.71 -12.90 -5.43
C ALA A 271 -16.83 -12.39 -6.37
N ASN A 272 -18.10 -12.36 -5.94
CA ASN A 272 -19.24 -11.94 -6.75
C ASN A 272 -19.49 -10.43 -6.80
N GLN A 273 -18.63 -9.60 -6.20
CA GLN A 273 -18.69 -8.14 -6.37
C GLN A 273 -17.27 -7.55 -6.45
N PRO A 274 -16.62 -7.62 -7.63
CA PRO A 274 -15.25 -7.13 -7.78
C PRO A 274 -15.15 -5.61 -7.81
N TRP A 275 -16.26 -4.87 -7.93
CA TRP A 275 -16.26 -3.41 -8.03
C TRP A 275 -17.51 -2.85 -7.35
N GLY A 276 -17.37 -2.38 -6.12
CA GLY A 276 -18.49 -1.86 -5.32
C GLY A 276 -18.07 -0.96 -4.17
N TRP A 277 -16.88 -0.38 -4.24
CA TRP A 277 -16.45 0.66 -3.32
C TRP A 277 -16.48 1.96 -4.12
N SER A 278 -17.64 2.61 -4.10
CA SER A 278 -17.88 3.96 -4.63
C SER A 278 -18.38 4.84 -3.49
#